data_AF-A0AAN9AL83-F1
#
_entry.id   AF-A0AAN9AL83-F1
#
_cell.length_a   1.000
_cell.length_b   1.000
_cell.length_c   1.000
_cell.angle_alpha   90.00
_cell.angle_beta   90.00
_cell.angle_gamma   90.00
#
_symmetry.space_group_name_H-M   'P 1'
#
loop_
_entity.id
_entity.type
_entity.pdbx_description
1 polymer ?
#
loop_
_entity_poly.entity_id
_entity_poly.type
_entity_poly.pdbx_seq_one_letter_code
_entity_poly.pdbx_strand_id
1 'polypeptide(L)'
;MYLATIFSVFLILCIGQARGNHAAAGTSFITAFPQLMKDKNMTSSLHFMTQGTDNVTVNVRSLSTSSKPIDESVQVSPGIVTVFRIPYQLESPMGNVITNDAVKVIATSPIFVEAILQSPSNDDFHPLIPDEFLGKRYFAATFRKSLPITTSFLLVVARDLDTDVTVDLGQLSDAETIEMNGVTYDETDVLRVTLHEMQTLQIQTASDLTGSKITSTKPVAVYSGQNRTHILSPGSGGCVSHISDQLPPVENLGRKFVLVASPDQDGGDFYRFVASEALTTVLIESDPRITARLLLPGDFYEYDLESVEYVFVESDKPVMIVQITKSASVPRLRNTTGDPSMAVLAPLEQGENFYVFSHSLAIEDVYFTFVVESSANDGIRLNNLTLSEYGIVWRAVPGADLVAGYVMLHDVTPQMMKLHHEAGHVFNVHVNLKRNCEARSMPLTYGKPMTVDSASLNSSGTARDAICQITTQLKGDNVDNDCDGHVDEESCSPDDDMTDDDGDGFIDEDCAADTFRWNVYRPRDASKKLAEVVQTVSVKSHGRCVFTCVQQEHCWGVNFLPSTTLTSDPNCELLSGSGLGLVDDSNWRFYEARNRI
;
A
#
# COMPACT_ATOMS: atom_id res chain seq x y z
N MET A 1 59.22 -21.76 21.74
CA MET A 1 57.96 -22.52 21.77
C MET A 1 57.38 -22.33 23.15
N TYR A 2 56.32 -21.56 23.40
CA TYR A 2 55.15 -21.20 22.60
C TYR A 2 54.80 -19.72 22.80
N LEU A 3 54.40 -19.04 21.71
CA LEU A 3 53.71 -17.75 21.74
C LEU A 3 52.25 -17.99 22.15
N ALA A 4 51.75 -17.21 23.11
CA ALA A 4 50.31 -17.13 23.39
C ALA A 4 49.75 -15.89 22.67
N THR A 5 48.94 -16.12 21.65
CA THR A 5 48.27 -15.12 20.84
C THR A 5 47.03 -14.61 21.58
N ILE A 6 46.95 -13.30 21.81
CA ILE A 6 45.77 -12.62 22.36
C ILE A 6 44.78 -12.42 21.21
N PHE A 7 43.60 -13.06 21.29
CA PHE A 7 42.46 -12.80 20.41
C PHE A 7 41.55 -11.79 21.11
N SER A 8 41.51 -10.56 20.60
CA SER A 8 40.49 -9.58 20.98
C SER A 8 39.19 -9.89 20.22
N VAL A 9 38.15 -10.30 20.95
CA VAL A 9 36.79 -10.42 20.43
C VAL A 9 36.14 -9.05 20.48
N PHE A 10 35.94 -8.41 19.33
CA PHE A 10 35.03 -7.28 19.20
C PHE A 10 33.59 -7.82 19.20
N LEU A 11 32.90 -7.68 20.34
CA LEU A 11 31.47 -7.89 20.44
C LEU A 11 30.78 -6.65 19.83
N ILE A 12 30.40 -6.73 18.56
CA ILE A 12 29.50 -5.76 17.95
C ILE A 12 28.11 -6.05 18.52
N LEU A 13 27.65 -5.25 19.47
CA LEU A 13 26.24 -5.18 19.81
C LEU A 13 25.50 -4.61 18.59
N CYS A 14 24.92 -5.50 17.78
CA CYS A 14 23.80 -5.11 16.94
C CYS A 14 22.61 -4.84 17.87
N ILE A 15 22.39 -3.58 18.21
CA ILE A 15 21.09 -3.12 18.71
C ILE A 15 20.18 -3.17 17.48
N GLY A 16 19.50 -4.30 17.29
CA GLY A 16 18.37 -4.39 16.37
C GLY A 16 17.27 -3.50 16.94
N GLN A 17 16.99 -2.38 16.28
CA GLN A 17 15.71 -1.71 16.45
C GLN A 17 14.66 -2.65 15.83
N ALA A 18 13.87 -3.32 16.67
CA ALA A 18 12.59 -3.86 16.25
C ALA A 18 11.76 -2.67 15.79
N ARG A 19 11.31 -2.70 14.53
CA ARG A 19 10.46 -1.66 13.91
C ARG A 19 9.19 -2.37 13.50
N GLY A 20 8.04 -1.80 13.85
CA GLY A 20 6.73 -2.29 13.43
C GLY A 20 6.66 -2.49 11.93
N ASN A 21 6.33 -3.70 11.51
CA ASN A 21 6.24 -4.06 10.11
C ASN A 21 4.81 -3.81 9.62
N HIS A 22 4.55 -2.61 9.07
CA HIS A 22 3.43 -2.45 8.15
C HIS A 22 3.64 -3.34 6.93
N ALA A 23 2.64 -4.11 6.54
CA ALA A 23 2.82 -5.18 5.57
C ALA A 23 3.08 -4.74 4.11
N ALA A 24 2.82 -3.47 3.78
CA ALA A 24 3.23 -2.88 2.50
C ALA A 24 4.52 -2.04 2.60
N ALA A 25 5.06 -1.85 3.82
CA ALA A 25 6.32 -1.17 4.03
C ALA A 25 7.47 -2.18 4.06
N GLY A 26 8.55 -1.88 3.33
CA GLY A 26 9.70 -2.77 3.23
C GLY A 26 11.01 -2.02 3.10
N THR A 27 12.13 -2.71 3.32
CA THR A 27 13.48 -2.14 3.14
C THR A 27 14.14 -2.55 1.83
N SER A 28 13.61 -3.56 1.14
CA SER A 28 14.15 -4.06 -0.12
C SER A 28 13.01 -4.44 -1.06
N PHE A 29 13.13 -4.01 -2.31
CA PHE A 29 12.19 -4.34 -3.38
C PHE A 29 12.95 -4.62 -4.67
N ILE A 30 12.47 -5.57 -5.45
CA ILE A 30 12.92 -5.83 -6.80
C ILE A 30 11.75 -5.77 -7.77
N THR A 31 11.91 -5.03 -8.86
CA THR A 31 10.85 -4.81 -9.84
C THR A 31 11.41 -4.68 -11.25
N ALA A 32 10.53 -4.76 -12.24
CA ALA A 32 10.84 -4.51 -13.64
C ALA A 32 9.60 -3.96 -14.34
N PHE A 33 9.83 -3.26 -15.44
CA PHE A 33 8.76 -2.62 -16.21
C PHE A 33 8.47 -3.48 -17.44
N PRO A 34 7.26 -4.09 -17.55
CA PRO A 34 6.87 -4.82 -18.74
C PRO A 34 6.80 -3.88 -19.95
N GLN A 35 6.83 -4.46 -21.15
CA GLN A 35 6.72 -3.69 -22.38
C GLN A 35 5.38 -2.93 -22.46
N LEU A 36 5.46 -1.60 -22.42
CA LEU A 36 4.40 -0.68 -22.79
C LEU A 36 4.49 -0.45 -24.30
N MET A 37 3.36 -0.23 -24.99
CA MET A 37 3.35 0.00 -26.44
C MET A 37 4.51 0.92 -26.90
N LYS A 38 5.31 0.46 -27.88
CA LYS A 38 6.64 1.00 -28.23
C LYS A 38 6.66 2.53 -28.41
N ASP A 39 6.94 3.25 -27.32
CA ASP A 39 7.06 4.70 -27.32
C ASP A 39 8.29 5.15 -26.52
N LYS A 40 9.16 5.95 -27.15
CA LYS A 40 10.35 6.53 -26.49
C LYS A 40 10.01 7.63 -25.46
N ASN A 41 8.72 7.84 -25.21
CA ASN A 41 8.18 8.88 -24.35
C ASN A 41 7.64 8.30 -23.03
N MET A 42 8.11 7.12 -22.61
CA MET A 42 7.79 6.54 -21.30
C MET A 42 8.17 7.51 -20.17
N THR A 43 7.29 7.64 -19.19
CA THR A 43 7.45 8.48 -18.00
C THR A 43 7.26 7.71 -16.71
N SER A 44 7.36 6.38 -16.75
CA SER A 44 7.24 5.50 -15.58
C SER A 44 8.18 5.91 -14.44
N SER A 45 7.73 5.67 -13.21
CA SER A 45 8.39 6.12 -12.00
C SER A 45 8.12 5.19 -10.82
N LEU A 46 9.01 5.26 -9.83
CA LEU A 46 8.81 4.69 -8.50
C LEU A 46 8.56 5.82 -7.51
N HIS A 47 7.51 5.71 -6.72
CA HIS A 47 7.11 6.71 -5.73
C HIS A 47 7.39 6.16 -4.35
N PHE A 48 8.25 6.86 -3.61
CA PHE A 48 8.70 6.44 -2.28
C PHE A 48 8.04 7.27 -1.21
N MET A 49 7.59 6.59 -0.16
CA MET A 49 6.90 7.19 0.97
C MET A 49 7.40 6.57 2.27
N THR A 50 7.51 7.39 3.31
CA THR A 50 7.88 6.93 4.66
C THR A 50 6.85 7.41 5.68
N GLN A 51 6.54 6.54 6.64
CA GLN A 51 5.72 6.88 7.81
C GLN A 51 6.56 7.39 8.98
N GLY A 52 7.85 7.03 9.03
CA GLY A 52 8.75 7.44 10.11
C GLY A 52 8.94 8.96 10.15
N THR A 53 9.47 9.45 11.27
CA THR A 53 9.77 10.89 11.47
C THR A 53 11.13 11.31 10.93
N ASP A 54 11.96 10.35 10.54
CA ASP A 54 13.30 10.58 10.04
C ASP A 54 13.38 10.45 8.52
N ASN A 55 14.33 11.16 7.91
CA ASN A 55 14.65 10.98 6.51
C ASN A 55 15.19 9.56 6.26
N VAL A 56 14.70 8.94 5.18
CA VAL A 56 15.13 7.61 4.74
C VAL A 56 15.98 7.74 3.49
N THR A 57 17.16 7.10 3.48
CA THR A 57 17.99 7.01 2.28
C THR A 57 17.56 5.80 1.47
N VAL A 58 17.25 6.01 0.19
CA VAL A 58 16.84 4.96 -0.75
C VAL A 58 17.86 4.87 -1.87
N ASN A 59 18.41 3.69 -2.08
CA ASN A 59 19.34 3.38 -3.17
C ASN A 59 18.59 2.62 -4.26
N VAL A 60 18.64 3.13 -5.49
CA VAL A 60 18.03 2.53 -6.67
C VAL A 60 19.15 2.04 -7.58
N ARG A 61 19.13 0.75 -7.93
CA ARG A 61 20.19 0.10 -8.70
C ARG A 61 19.64 -0.73 -9.86
N SER A 62 20.40 -0.79 -10.95
CA SER A 62 20.23 -1.79 -12.02
C SER A 62 21.57 -2.48 -12.31
N LEU A 63 21.54 -3.58 -13.07
CA LEU A 63 22.78 -4.27 -13.45
C LEU A 63 23.65 -3.37 -14.34
N SER A 64 24.97 -3.48 -14.21
CA SER A 64 25.93 -2.77 -15.09
C SER A 64 25.83 -3.19 -16.56
N THR A 65 25.26 -4.37 -16.81
CA THR A 65 24.96 -4.95 -18.12
C THR A 65 23.52 -4.68 -18.58
N SER A 66 22.75 -3.88 -17.84
CA SER A 66 21.43 -3.40 -18.29
C SER A 66 21.59 -2.43 -19.46
N SER A 67 20.49 -2.20 -20.18
CA SER A 67 20.42 -1.20 -21.25
C SER A 67 20.73 0.22 -20.75
N LYS A 68 20.48 0.51 -19.47
CA LYS A 68 20.78 1.77 -18.78
C LYS A 68 21.11 1.52 -17.30
N PRO A 69 22.40 1.37 -16.97
CA PRO A 69 22.84 1.20 -15.59
C PRO A 69 22.44 2.39 -14.70
N ILE A 70 21.94 2.09 -13.51
CA ILE A 70 21.58 3.03 -12.45
C ILE A 70 22.30 2.61 -11.17
N ASP A 71 22.85 3.58 -10.45
CA ASP A 71 23.30 3.47 -9.06
C ASP A 71 23.14 4.86 -8.43
N GLU A 72 21.93 5.14 -7.97
CA GLU A 72 21.52 6.46 -7.49
C GLU A 72 20.93 6.38 -6.08
N SER A 73 21.18 7.41 -5.28
CA SER A 73 20.60 7.53 -3.93
C SER A 73 19.68 8.75 -3.86
N VAL A 74 18.49 8.57 -3.29
CA VAL A 74 17.54 9.65 -3.03
C VAL A 74 17.17 9.72 -1.56
N GLN A 75 16.81 10.91 -1.08
CA GLN A 75 16.29 11.13 0.27
C GLN A 75 14.77 11.15 0.22
N VAL A 76 14.15 10.35 1.08
CA VAL A 76 12.70 10.31 1.29
C VAL A 76 12.42 10.97 2.63
N SER A 77 11.69 12.08 2.58
CA SER A 77 11.33 12.84 3.78
C SER A 77 9.92 12.50 4.23
N PRO A 78 9.66 12.48 5.55
CA PRO A 78 8.32 12.25 6.09
C PRO A 78 7.27 13.20 5.50
N GLY A 79 6.10 12.66 5.15
CA GLY A 79 4.98 13.45 4.63
C GLY A 79 5.12 13.93 3.18
N ILE A 80 6.21 13.57 2.49
CA ILE A 80 6.47 13.96 1.09
C ILE A 80 6.61 12.69 0.24
N VAL A 81 6.01 12.74 -0.96
CA VAL A 81 6.20 11.70 -1.98
C VAL A 81 7.49 12.02 -2.75
N THR A 82 8.47 11.12 -2.69
CA THR A 82 9.71 11.23 -3.47
C THR A 82 9.58 10.41 -4.76
N VAL A 83 9.64 11.08 -5.92
CA VAL A 83 9.50 10.44 -7.23
C VAL A 83 10.87 10.14 -7.84
N PHE A 84 11.11 8.87 -8.17
CA PHE A 84 12.27 8.42 -8.93
C PHE A 84 11.85 8.00 -10.33
N ARG A 85 12.34 8.69 -11.37
CA ARG A 85 11.97 8.39 -12.76
C ARG A 85 12.77 7.22 -13.31
N ILE A 86 12.10 6.30 -13.99
CA ILE A 86 12.72 5.14 -14.61
C ILE A 86 13.07 5.46 -16.06
N PRO A 87 14.34 5.30 -16.46
CA PRO A 87 14.73 5.45 -17.85
C PRO A 87 13.97 4.47 -18.75
N TYR A 88 13.41 4.96 -19.86
CA TYR A 88 12.67 4.13 -20.82
C TYR A 88 13.43 2.92 -21.36
N GLN A 89 14.76 2.93 -21.28
CA GLN A 89 15.58 1.80 -21.69
C GLN A 89 15.41 0.58 -20.77
N LEU A 90 15.03 0.77 -19.50
CA LEU A 90 14.77 -0.32 -18.55
C LEU A 90 13.36 -0.93 -18.70
N GLU A 91 12.60 -0.46 -19.67
CA GLU A 91 11.38 -1.14 -20.10
C GLU A 91 11.75 -2.42 -20.86
N SER A 92 11.07 -3.51 -20.54
CA SER A 92 11.27 -4.78 -21.24
C SER A 92 10.96 -4.60 -22.74
N PRO A 93 11.79 -5.16 -23.64
CA PRO A 93 11.53 -5.07 -25.07
C PRO A 93 10.35 -5.96 -25.47
N MET A 94 9.78 -5.72 -26.65
CA MET A 94 8.70 -6.53 -27.19
C MET A 94 9.16 -7.98 -27.47
N GLY A 95 8.31 -8.95 -27.12
CA GLY A 95 8.49 -10.37 -27.36
C GLY A 95 8.84 -11.19 -26.10
N ASN A 96 9.22 -12.44 -26.35
CA ASN A 96 9.64 -13.40 -25.32
C ASN A 96 11.15 -13.30 -25.13
N VAL A 97 11.60 -12.74 -24.01
CA VAL A 97 13.01 -12.38 -23.83
C VAL A 97 13.46 -12.51 -22.38
N ILE A 98 14.76 -12.75 -22.20
CA ILE A 98 15.45 -12.55 -20.93
C ILE A 98 16.26 -11.27 -21.03
N THR A 99 16.13 -10.36 -20.06
CA THR A 99 16.93 -9.14 -20.01
C THR A 99 17.52 -8.88 -18.62
N ASN A 100 18.32 -7.82 -18.52
CA ASN A 100 18.98 -7.38 -17.29
C ASN A 100 18.34 -6.07 -16.76
N ASP A 101 17.07 -5.82 -17.11
CA ASP A 101 16.44 -4.50 -16.96
C ASP A 101 15.68 -4.33 -15.63
N ALA A 102 15.87 -5.24 -14.69
CA ALA A 102 15.30 -5.09 -13.35
C ALA A 102 15.94 -3.94 -12.56
N VAL A 103 15.15 -3.39 -11.65
CA VAL A 103 15.50 -2.34 -10.72
C VAL A 103 15.39 -2.88 -9.30
N LYS A 104 16.43 -2.67 -8.50
CA LYS A 104 16.46 -3.01 -7.07
C LYS A 104 16.44 -1.73 -6.25
N VAL A 105 15.56 -1.68 -5.26
CA VAL A 105 15.39 -0.56 -4.32
C VAL A 105 15.81 -1.04 -2.94
N ILE A 106 16.73 -0.32 -2.29
CA ILE A 106 17.22 -0.63 -0.95
C ILE A 106 17.14 0.61 -0.07
N ALA A 107 16.32 0.56 0.96
CA ALA A 107 16.07 1.65 1.89
C ALA A 107 16.73 1.39 3.26
N THR A 108 17.17 2.44 3.94
CA THR A 108 17.74 2.36 5.30
C THR A 108 16.69 2.10 6.39
N SER A 109 15.41 2.29 6.05
CA SER A 109 14.24 2.10 6.91
C SER A 109 13.06 1.64 6.05
N PRO A 110 12.03 0.96 6.62
CA PRO A 110 10.85 0.58 5.87
C PRO A 110 10.19 1.78 5.17
N ILE A 111 9.87 1.60 3.89
CA ILE A 111 9.16 2.57 3.03
C ILE A 111 8.06 1.86 2.27
N PHE A 112 7.05 2.61 1.84
CA PHE A 112 6.08 2.18 0.84
C PHE A 112 6.58 2.57 -0.54
N VAL A 113 6.39 1.68 -1.52
CA VAL A 113 6.80 1.92 -2.91
C VAL A 113 5.63 1.65 -3.83
N GLU A 114 5.23 2.65 -4.60
CA GLU A 114 4.27 2.50 -5.71
C GLU A 114 5.01 2.60 -7.04
N ALA A 115 4.69 1.72 -7.98
CA ALA A 115 5.19 1.79 -9.34
C ALA A 115 4.11 2.41 -10.24
N ILE A 116 4.48 3.47 -10.96
CA ILE A 116 3.67 4.07 -12.00
C ILE A 116 4.24 3.62 -13.34
N LEU A 117 3.47 2.89 -14.13
CA LEU A 117 3.80 2.49 -15.49
C LEU A 117 3.11 3.47 -16.42
N GLN A 118 3.86 4.24 -17.21
CA GLN A 118 3.24 5.30 -18.01
C GLN A 118 3.96 5.52 -19.34
N SER A 119 3.20 5.49 -20.42
CA SER A 119 3.54 6.08 -21.70
C SER A 119 2.34 6.92 -22.21
N PRO A 120 2.49 7.77 -23.24
CA PRO A 120 1.39 8.61 -23.70
C PRO A 120 0.17 7.76 -24.12
N SER A 121 -0.97 7.93 -23.44
CA SER A 121 -2.23 7.17 -23.62
C SER A 121 -2.19 5.67 -23.25
N ASN A 122 -1.33 5.30 -22.31
CA ASN A 122 -1.19 3.94 -21.80
C ASN A 122 -0.56 3.98 -20.41
N ASP A 123 -1.33 3.75 -19.37
CA ASP A 123 -0.81 3.78 -18.00
C ASP A 123 -1.52 2.83 -17.04
N ASP A 124 -0.79 2.45 -15.99
CA ASP A 124 -1.32 1.73 -14.84
C ASP A 124 -0.42 1.98 -13.63
N PHE A 125 -0.86 1.52 -12.46
CA PHE A 125 -0.06 1.59 -11.24
C PHE A 125 -0.41 0.51 -10.23
N HIS A 126 0.55 0.17 -9.39
CA HIS A 126 0.36 -0.78 -8.31
C HIS A 126 1.38 -0.53 -7.20
N PRO A 127 1.09 -0.91 -5.94
CA PRO A 127 2.12 -0.99 -4.92
C PRO A 127 3.13 -2.10 -5.28
N LEU A 128 4.33 -2.03 -4.71
CA LEU A 128 5.30 -3.12 -4.81
C LEU A 128 5.25 -4.00 -3.57
N ILE A 129 5.31 -5.32 -3.79
CA ILE A 129 5.46 -6.29 -2.70
C ILE A 129 6.94 -6.29 -2.25
N PRO A 130 7.24 -6.09 -0.95
CA PRO A 130 8.58 -6.21 -0.40
C PRO A 130 9.25 -7.56 -0.71
N ASP A 131 10.57 -7.55 -0.87
CA ASP A 131 11.37 -8.74 -1.22
C ASP A 131 11.18 -9.91 -0.26
N GLU A 132 10.86 -9.64 1.01
CA GLU A 132 10.62 -10.63 2.05
C GLU A 132 9.29 -11.38 1.90
N PHE A 133 8.31 -10.78 1.21
CA PHE A 133 7.00 -11.38 0.94
C PHE A 133 6.90 -11.98 -0.46
N LEU A 134 7.97 -11.94 -1.25
CA LEU A 134 8.06 -12.68 -2.50
C LEU A 134 8.15 -14.18 -2.23
N GLY A 135 7.52 -14.95 -3.11
CA GLY A 135 7.37 -16.39 -2.99
C GLY A 135 7.84 -17.12 -4.24
N LYS A 136 7.45 -18.39 -4.34
CA LYS A 136 8.00 -19.31 -5.36
C LYS A 136 6.96 -19.87 -6.33
N ARG A 137 5.68 -19.58 -6.10
CA ARG A 137 4.57 -20.13 -6.87
C ARG A 137 3.57 -19.05 -7.15
N TYR A 138 3.18 -18.92 -8.40
CA TYR A 138 2.24 -17.89 -8.87
C TYR A 138 1.32 -18.47 -9.94
N PHE A 139 0.16 -17.85 -10.09
CA PHE A 139 -0.70 -18.04 -11.25
C PHE A 139 -0.90 -16.71 -11.94
N ALA A 140 -0.73 -16.67 -13.26
CA ALA A 140 -0.99 -15.47 -14.04
C ALA A 140 -2.49 -15.17 -14.12
N ALA A 141 -2.83 -13.90 -14.17
CA ALA A 141 -4.14 -13.41 -14.56
C ALA A 141 -3.97 -12.32 -15.61
N THR A 142 -4.55 -12.55 -16.78
CA THR A 142 -4.48 -11.60 -17.89
C THR A 142 -5.88 -11.31 -18.40
N PHE A 143 -6.03 -10.84 -19.64
CA PHE A 143 -7.34 -10.70 -20.27
C PHE A 143 -7.23 -11.03 -21.75
N ARG A 144 -8.35 -11.40 -22.37
CA ARG A 144 -8.38 -11.65 -23.81
C ARG A 144 -7.98 -10.38 -24.59
N LYS A 145 -7.11 -10.57 -25.58
CA LYS A 145 -6.72 -9.53 -26.54
C LYS A 145 -7.94 -8.92 -27.22
N SER A 146 -7.93 -7.60 -27.34
CA SER A 146 -9.01 -6.83 -27.97
C SER A 146 -8.54 -5.99 -29.17
N LEU A 147 -7.23 -5.85 -29.38
CA LEU A 147 -6.62 -5.04 -30.46
C LEU A 147 -5.58 -5.85 -31.24
N PRO A 148 -5.42 -5.68 -32.57
CA PRO A 148 -4.58 -6.58 -33.39
C PRO A 148 -3.09 -6.66 -32.99
N ILE A 149 -2.53 -5.60 -32.43
CA ILE A 149 -1.08 -5.48 -32.13
C ILE A 149 -0.76 -5.58 -30.63
N THR A 150 -1.71 -6.01 -29.81
CA THR A 150 -1.54 -6.11 -28.36
C THR A 150 -1.39 -7.57 -27.92
N THR A 151 -0.82 -7.75 -26.74
CA THR A 151 -0.43 -9.05 -26.20
C THR A 151 -0.67 -9.10 -24.70
N SER A 152 -1.09 -10.27 -24.25
CA SER A 152 -0.94 -10.68 -22.86
C SER A 152 0.52 -10.81 -22.54
N PHE A 153 0.86 -10.51 -21.29
CA PHE A 153 2.21 -10.75 -20.83
C PHE A 153 2.25 -11.39 -19.45
N LEU A 154 3.36 -12.08 -19.24
CA LEU A 154 3.88 -12.49 -17.95
C LEU A 154 5.32 -11.96 -17.85
N LEU A 155 5.68 -11.37 -16.72
CA LEU A 155 7.03 -10.90 -16.43
C LEU A 155 7.48 -11.49 -15.09
N VAL A 156 8.61 -12.18 -15.08
CA VAL A 156 9.23 -12.74 -13.87
C VAL A 156 10.55 -12.03 -13.61
N VAL A 157 10.81 -11.63 -12.37
CA VAL A 157 12.05 -10.95 -11.95
C VAL A 157 12.75 -11.78 -10.88
N ALA A 158 13.98 -12.20 -11.16
CA ALA A 158 14.75 -13.00 -10.23
C ALA A 158 15.39 -12.15 -9.13
N ARG A 159 15.06 -12.43 -7.87
CA ARG A 159 15.66 -11.77 -6.71
C ARG A 159 17.07 -12.27 -6.41
N ASP A 160 17.31 -13.55 -6.66
CA ASP A 160 18.52 -14.26 -6.28
C ASP A 160 19.24 -14.85 -7.51
N LEU A 161 20.56 -15.03 -7.43
CA LEU A 161 21.36 -15.76 -8.44
C LEU A 161 20.88 -17.19 -8.57
N ASP A 162 21.06 -17.81 -9.75
CA ASP A 162 20.79 -19.23 -10.01
C ASP A 162 19.37 -19.63 -9.56
N THR A 163 18.39 -18.90 -10.08
CA THR A 163 16.97 -19.12 -9.84
C THR A 163 16.39 -19.84 -11.06
N ASP A 164 16.08 -21.13 -10.90
CA ASP A 164 15.43 -21.90 -11.94
C ASP A 164 13.93 -21.58 -11.92
N VAL A 165 13.42 -21.06 -13.04
CA VAL A 165 12.02 -20.71 -13.25
C VAL A 165 11.42 -21.71 -14.25
N THR A 166 10.26 -22.22 -13.90
CA THR A 166 9.45 -23.10 -14.73
C THR A 166 8.09 -22.44 -14.97
N VAL A 167 7.69 -22.31 -16.23
CA VAL A 167 6.40 -21.78 -16.66
C VAL A 167 5.63 -22.89 -17.37
N ASP A 168 4.47 -23.22 -16.82
CA ASP A 168 3.45 -24.07 -17.42
C ASP A 168 2.38 -23.14 -17.98
N LEU A 169 2.19 -23.13 -19.30
CA LEU A 169 1.34 -22.15 -19.97
C LEU A 169 -0.14 -22.50 -19.72
N GLY A 170 -0.94 -21.48 -19.42
CA GLY A 170 -2.38 -21.60 -19.37
C GLY A 170 -2.95 -21.97 -20.75
N GLN A 171 -4.28 -22.15 -20.82
CA GLN A 171 -4.94 -22.52 -22.06
C GLN A 171 -4.73 -21.44 -23.14
N LEU A 172 -3.88 -21.75 -24.12
CA LEU A 172 -3.70 -20.91 -25.30
C LEU A 172 -4.88 -21.10 -26.27
N SER A 173 -5.10 -20.12 -27.14
CA SER A 173 -6.06 -20.29 -28.24
C SER A 173 -5.51 -21.26 -29.29
N ASP A 174 -6.39 -22.04 -29.93
CA ASP A 174 -6.01 -23.08 -30.89
C ASP A 174 -4.99 -22.58 -31.92
N ALA A 175 -3.82 -23.22 -31.97
CA ALA A 175 -2.66 -22.95 -32.84
C ALA A 175 -1.75 -21.77 -32.46
N GLU A 176 -1.95 -21.11 -31.32
CA GLU A 176 -0.99 -20.14 -30.79
C GLU A 176 0.20 -20.86 -30.14
N THR A 177 1.42 -20.38 -30.41
CA THR A 177 2.65 -20.89 -29.78
C THR A 177 3.53 -19.72 -29.37
N ILE A 178 4.35 -19.89 -28.34
CA ILE A 178 5.41 -18.93 -28.00
C ILE A 178 6.75 -19.42 -28.51
N GLU A 179 7.59 -18.52 -29.03
CA GLU A 179 8.98 -18.83 -29.37
C GLU A 179 9.91 -18.18 -28.36
N MET A 180 10.81 -18.95 -27.77
CA MET A 180 11.86 -18.44 -26.89
C MET A 180 13.17 -19.16 -27.15
N ASN A 181 14.25 -18.40 -27.38
CA ASN A 181 15.58 -18.93 -27.69
C ASN A 181 15.60 -19.95 -28.86
N GLY A 182 14.74 -19.76 -29.86
CA GLY A 182 14.62 -20.64 -31.02
C GLY A 182 13.89 -21.97 -30.76
N VAL A 183 13.25 -22.10 -29.59
CA VAL A 183 12.37 -23.22 -29.24
C VAL A 183 10.93 -22.72 -29.22
N THR A 184 10.04 -23.46 -29.87
CA THR A 184 8.59 -23.20 -29.87
C THR A 184 7.94 -24.02 -28.75
N TYR A 185 7.05 -23.38 -27.99
CA TYR A 185 6.28 -23.99 -26.91
C TYR A 185 4.79 -23.78 -27.16
N ASP A 186 3.99 -24.82 -26.94
CA ASP A 186 2.52 -24.74 -26.86
C ASP A 186 2.01 -24.98 -25.42
N GLU A 187 0.68 -25.05 -25.21
CA GLU A 187 0.10 -25.27 -23.87
C GLU A 187 0.44 -26.64 -23.23
N THR A 188 1.03 -27.57 -23.98
CA THR A 188 1.43 -28.90 -23.46
C THR A 188 2.91 -28.96 -23.08
N ASP A 189 3.68 -27.94 -23.46
CA ASP A 189 5.10 -27.83 -23.16
C ASP A 189 5.34 -27.11 -21.83
N VAL A 190 6.53 -27.35 -21.25
CA VAL A 190 6.97 -26.69 -20.03
C VAL A 190 8.24 -25.89 -20.31
N LEU A 191 8.14 -24.57 -20.21
CA LEU A 191 9.27 -23.66 -20.40
C LEU A 191 10.13 -23.61 -19.14
N ARG A 192 11.44 -23.81 -19.29
CA ARG A 192 12.41 -23.79 -18.18
C ARG A 192 13.57 -22.89 -18.50
N VAL A 193 13.87 -21.97 -17.58
CA VAL A 193 15.01 -21.06 -17.69
C VAL A 193 15.70 -20.89 -16.34
N THR A 194 16.99 -20.62 -16.34
CA THR A 194 17.73 -20.20 -15.15
C THR A 194 17.97 -18.70 -15.26
N LEU A 195 17.49 -17.95 -14.28
CA LEU A 195 17.70 -16.51 -14.17
C LEU A 195 18.73 -16.22 -13.07
N HIS A 196 19.59 -15.24 -13.31
CA HIS A 196 20.46 -14.66 -12.30
C HIS A 196 19.78 -13.46 -11.62
N GLU A 197 20.30 -13.02 -10.46
CA GLU A 197 19.78 -11.85 -9.73
C GLU A 197 19.62 -10.65 -10.68
N MET A 198 18.46 -9.99 -10.59
CA MET A 198 18.06 -8.85 -11.42
C MET A 198 17.93 -9.13 -12.91
N GLN A 199 17.87 -10.41 -13.31
CA GLN A 199 17.40 -10.78 -14.64
C GLN A 199 15.88 -10.91 -14.66
N THR A 200 15.30 -10.60 -15.80
CA THR A 200 13.87 -10.72 -16.06
C THR A 200 13.61 -11.78 -17.12
N LEU A 201 12.44 -12.39 -17.06
CA LEU A 201 11.85 -13.20 -18.13
C LEU A 201 10.52 -12.56 -18.51
N GLN A 202 10.39 -12.08 -19.74
CA GLN A 202 9.10 -11.68 -20.30
C GLN A 202 8.60 -12.74 -21.27
N ILE A 203 7.32 -13.08 -21.18
CA ILE A 203 6.58 -13.88 -22.16
C ILE A 203 5.40 -13.03 -22.63
N GLN A 204 5.22 -12.92 -23.94
CA GLN A 204 4.11 -12.25 -24.60
C GLN A 204 3.43 -13.17 -25.60
N THR A 205 2.10 -13.16 -25.62
CA THR A 205 1.27 -13.93 -26.57
C THR A 205 -0.02 -13.17 -26.88
N ALA A 206 -0.69 -13.49 -28.00
CA ALA A 206 -2.03 -12.99 -28.27
C ALA A 206 -3.12 -13.71 -27.45
N SER A 207 -2.82 -14.86 -26.84
CA SER A 207 -3.75 -15.63 -26.02
C SER A 207 -3.86 -15.09 -24.59
N ASP A 208 -4.97 -15.39 -23.92
CA ASP A 208 -5.13 -15.13 -22.49
C ASP A 208 -4.25 -16.10 -21.69
N LEU A 209 -3.28 -15.60 -20.94
CA LEU A 209 -2.37 -16.40 -20.11
C LEU A 209 -2.95 -16.74 -18.74
N THR A 210 -4.21 -16.40 -18.46
CA THR A 210 -4.81 -16.70 -17.14
C THR A 210 -4.71 -18.18 -16.82
N GLY A 211 -4.27 -18.48 -15.60
CA GLY A 211 -4.04 -19.86 -15.16
C GLY A 211 -2.63 -20.40 -15.45
N SER A 212 -1.79 -19.69 -16.21
CA SER A 212 -0.38 -20.07 -16.38
C SER A 212 0.29 -20.16 -15.02
N LYS A 213 0.98 -21.26 -14.75
CA LYS A 213 1.61 -21.52 -13.46
C LYS A 213 3.11 -21.25 -13.54
N ILE A 214 3.59 -20.40 -12.64
CA ILE A 214 5.00 -20.06 -12.50
C ILE A 214 5.50 -20.71 -11.23
N THR A 215 6.59 -21.46 -11.34
CA THR A 215 7.28 -22.05 -10.18
C THR A 215 8.76 -21.75 -10.24
N SER A 216 9.37 -21.49 -9.09
CA SER A 216 10.80 -21.19 -8.99
C SER A 216 11.48 -21.88 -7.81
N THR A 217 12.80 -22.05 -7.90
CA THR A 217 13.59 -22.61 -6.78
C THR A 217 13.84 -21.59 -5.67
N LYS A 218 13.83 -20.29 -6.00
CA LYS A 218 14.05 -19.14 -5.12
C LYS A 218 13.01 -18.05 -5.37
N PRO A 219 12.79 -17.12 -4.42
CA PRO A 219 11.77 -16.09 -4.59
C PRO A 219 11.96 -15.22 -5.83
N VAL A 220 10.84 -14.87 -6.47
CA VAL A 220 10.78 -14.04 -7.68
C VAL A 220 9.64 -13.02 -7.55
N ALA A 221 9.74 -11.85 -8.17
CA ALA A 221 8.57 -11.01 -8.40
C ALA A 221 7.91 -11.43 -9.72
N VAL A 222 6.58 -11.42 -9.78
CA VAL A 222 5.83 -11.79 -10.99
C VAL A 222 4.79 -10.72 -11.27
N TYR A 223 4.65 -10.35 -12.55
CA TYR A 223 3.64 -9.42 -13.04
C TYR A 223 2.90 -10.08 -14.19
N SER A 224 1.61 -9.80 -14.33
CA SER A 224 0.86 -10.20 -15.52
C SER A 224 -0.17 -9.17 -15.91
N GLY A 225 -0.57 -9.18 -17.17
CA GLY A 225 -1.48 -8.17 -17.69
C GLY A 225 -1.58 -8.16 -19.20
N GLN A 226 -1.99 -7.01 -19.75
CA GLN A 226 -2.00 -6.71 -21.19
C GLN A 226 -1.22 -5.43 -21.45
N ASN A 227 -0.37 -5.43 -22.47
CA ASN A 227 0.39 -4.22 -22.82
C ASN A 227 -0.49 -3.06 -23.31
N ARG A 228 -1.68 -3.36 -23.84
CA ARG A 228 -2.77 -2.43 -24.15
C ARG A 228 -4.08 -3.14 -24.48
N THR A 229 -5.21 -2.68 -23.97
CA THR A 229 -6.52 -3.30 -24.22
C THR A 229 -7.69 -2.32 -24.05
N HIS A 230 -8.83 -2.62 -24.68
CA HIS A 230 -10.15 -2.18 -24.19
C HIS A 230 -10.91 -3.38 -23.63
N ILE A 231 -11.79 -3.12 -22.67
CA ILE A 231 -12.69 -4.10 -22.06
C ILE A 231 -14.12 -3.72 -22.45
N LEU A 232 -14.80 -4.62 -23.20
CA LEU A 232 -16.19 -4.47 -23.67
C LEU A 232 -16.54 -3.23 -24.53
N SER A 233 -15.57 -2.55 -25.12
CA SER A 233 -15.83 -1.46 -26.09
C SER A 233 -15.56 -1.89 -27.54
N PRO A 234 -16.49 -2.55 -28.26
CA PRO A 234 -16.27 -2.96 -29.65
C PRO A 234 -16.14 -1.75 -30.58
N GLY A 235 -14.94 -1.56 -31.16
CA GLY A 235 -14.64 -0.52 -32.15
C GLY A 235 -13.47 0.40 -31.75
N SER A 236 -13.16 1.38 -32.59
CA SER A 236 -12.00 2.27 -32.43
C SER A 236 -12.25 3.53 -31.58
N GLY A 237 -13.27 3.52 -30.72
CA GLY A 237 -13.77 4.73 -30.05
C GLY A 237 -13.75 4.73 -28.51
N GLY A 238 -13.37 3.63 -27.87
CA GLY A 238 -13.28 3.53 -26.40
C GLY A 238 -11.88 3.87 -25.87
N CYS A 239 -11.81 4.26 -24.61
CA CYS A 239 -10.53 4.47 -23.92
C CYS A 239 -9.81 3.12 -23.75
N VAL A 240 -8.50 3.10 -23.95
CA VAL A 240 -7.66 1.89 -23.98
C VAL A 240 -6.42 2.15 -23.14
N SER A 241 -6.01 1.15 -22.34
CA SER A 241 -4.80 1.26 -21.53
C SER A 241 -4.07 -0.05 -21.40
N HIS A 242 -2.87 0.05 -20.85
CA HIS A 242 -2.14 -1.02 -20.23
C HIS A 242 -2.94 -1.47 -19.02
N ILE A 243 -2.99 -2.78 -18.78
CA ILE A 243 -3.52 -3.28 -17.52
C ILE A 243 -2.50 -4.23 -16.94
N SER A 244 -2.10 -4.05 -15.68
CA SER A 244 -1.15 -4.93 -15.01
C SER A 244 -1.09 -4.73 -13.52
N ASP A 245 -0.72 -5.79 -12.82
CA ASP A 245 -0.39 -5.72 -11.41
C ASP A 245 0.78 -6.66 -11.06
N GLN A 246 1.42 -6.42 -9.92
CA GLN A 246 2.30 -7.42 -9.30
C GLN A 246 1.43 -8.53 -8.72
N LEU A 247 1.79 -9.78 -8.95
CA LEU A 247 1.05 -10.92 -8.45
C LEU A 247 1.57 -11.31 -7.07
N PRO A 248 0.69 -11.54 -6.08
CA PRO A 248 1.08 -12.17 -4.84
C PRO A 248 1.41 -13.66 -5.07
N PRO A 249 2.36 -14.24 -4.32
CA PRO A 249 2.59 -15.68 -4.39
C PRO A 249 1.42 -16.47 -3.82
N VAL A 250 1.30 -17.73 -4.21
CA VAL A 250 0.20 -18.61 -3.80
C VAL A 250 0.07 -18.73 -2.28
N GLU A 251 1.18 -18.75 -1.56
CA GLU A 251 1.23 -18.76 -0.09
C GLU A 251 0.59 -17.52 0.58
N ASN A 252 0.41 -16.43 -0.17
CA ASN A 252 -0.11 -15.16 0.33
C ASN A 252 -1.52 -14.86 -0.22
N LEU A 253 -2.19 -15.84 -0.83
CA LEU A 253 -3.58 -15.70 -1.27
C LEU A 253 -4.55 -15.95 -0.10
N GLY A 254 -5.68 -15.26 -0.08
CA GLY A 254 -6.71 -15.40 0.97
C GLY A 254 -8.00 -16.05 0.47
N ARG A 255 -9.02 -16.07 1.33
CA ARG A 255 -10.29 -16.78 1.06
C ARG A 255 -11.51 -15.88 1.10
N LYS A 256 -11.46 -14.78 1.85
CA LYS A 256 -12.60 -13.87 2.05
C LYS A 256 -12.35 -12.54 1.36
N PHE A 257 -13.33 -12.07 0.63
CA PHE A 257 -13.23 -10.82 -0.13
C PHE A 257 -14.58 -10.10 -0.11
N VAL A 258 -14.54 -8.79 -0.35
CA VAL A 258 -15.72 -8.02 -0.73
C VAL A 258 -15.45 -7.41 -2.10
N LEU A 259 -16.31 -7.73 -3.07
CA LEU A 259 -16.26 -7.13 -4.40
C LEU A 259 -17.03 -5.82 -4.38
N VAL A 260 -16.43 -4.80 -4.98
CA VAL A 260 -17.04 -3.47 -5.09
C VAL A 260 -16.82 -2.95 -6.50
N ALA A 261 -17.92 -2.81 -7.24
CA ALA A 261 -17.88 -2.12 -8.52
C ALA A 261 -17.24 -0.74 -8.36
N SER A 262 -16.30 -0.39 -9.24
CA SER A 262 -15.65 0.90 -9.28
C SER A 262 -16.71 2.02 -9.20
N PRO A 263 -16.61 2.93 -8.22
CA PRO A 263 -17.63 3.95 -8.01
C PRO A 263 -17.91 4.79 -9.26
N ASP A 264 -19.14 5.31 -9.36
CA ASP A 264 -19.62 6.14 -10.46
C ASP A 264 -19.49 5.50 -11.85
N GLN A 265 -19.74 4.19 -11.94
CA GLN A 265 -19.73 3.42 -13.20
C GLN A 265 -21.00 2.56 -13.37
N ASP A 266 -21.84 2.92 -14.34
CA ASP A 266 -23.15 2.27 -14.61
C ASP A 266 -23.08 0.80 -15.06
N GLY A 267 -21.88 0.25 -15.28
CA GLY A 267 -21.69 -1.11 -15.78
C GLY A 267 -20.84 -2.02 -14.91
N GLY A 268 -20.38 -1.54 -13.75
CA GLY A 268 -19.46 -2.25 -12.86
C GLY A 268 -18.24 -2.86 -13.55
N ASP A 269 -17.72 -3.96 -13.00
CA ASP A 269 -16.41 -4.52 -13.35
C ASP A 269 -16.45 -6.04 -13.50
N PHE A 270 -15.40 -6.58 -14.14
CA PHE A 270 -15.15 -8.01 -14.12
C PHE A 270 -14.29 -8.38 -12.93
N TYR A 271 -14.59 -9.54 -12.35
CA TYR A 271 -13.75 -10.20 -11.38
C TYR A 271 -13.34 -11.57 -11.90
N ARG A 272 -12.05 -11.85 -11.90
CA ARG A 272 -11.50 -13.16 -12.22
C ARG A 272 -11.02 -13.83 -10.95
N PHE A 273 -11.60 -14.98 -10.65
CA PHE A 273 -11.21 -15.85 -9.54
C PHE A 273 -10.30 -16.93 -10.11
N VAL A 274 -9.04 -16.97 -9.70
CA VAL A 274 -8.06 -17.98 -10.13
C VAL A 274 -7.80 -18.93 -8.97
N ALA A 275 -8.04 -20.22 -9.20
CA ALA A 275 -7.85 -21.25 -8.19
C ALA A 275 -6.36 -21.53 -7.95
N SER A 276 -5.92 -21.48 -6.70
CA SER A 276 -4.57 -21.92 -6.35
C SER A 276 -4.41 -23.44 -6.24
N GLU A 277 -5.54 -24.14 -6.06
CA GLU A 277 -5.63 -25.58 -5.81
C GLU A 277 -6.75 -26.22 -6.62
N ALA A 278 -6.68 -27.54 -6.80
CA ALA A 278 -7.76 -28.30 -7.44
C ALA A 278 -9.02 -28.32 -6.57
N LEU A 279 -10.18 -28.45 -7.20
CA LEU A 279 -11.48 -28.59 -6.53
C LEU A 279 -11.79 -27.43 -5.56
N THR A 280 -11.45 -26.20 -5.96
CA THR A 280 -11.79 -24.99 -5.21
C THR A 280 -13.24 -24.60 -5.50
N THR A 281 -13.97 -24.30 -4.44
CA THR A 281 -15.34 -23.78 -4.50
C THR A 281 -15.35 -22.33 -4.05
N VAL A 282 -15.89 -21.45 -4.89
CA VAL A 282 -16.09 -20.03 -4.56
C VAL A 282 -17.57 -19.74 -4.47
N LEU A 283 -18.01 -19.21 -3.34
CA LEU A 283 -19.35 -18.73 -3.09
C LEU A 283 -19.38 -17.21 -3.28
N ILE A 284 -20.27 -16.73 -4.15
CA ILE A 284 -20.42 -15.31 -4.49
C ILE A 284 -21.80 -14.86 -4.01
N GLU A 285 -21.85 -14.23 -2.83
CA GLU A 285 -23.09 -13.95 -2.09
C GLU A 285 -23.79 -12.64 -2.50
N SER A 286 -24.02 -12.44 -3.80
CA SER A 286 -24.93 -11.40 -4.31
C SER A 286 -26.33 -11.96 -4.60
N ASP A 287 -26.42 -13.26 -4.88
CA ASP A 287 -27.62 -14.08 -5.02
C ASP A 287 -27.23 -15.49 -4.53
N PRO A 288 -27.97 -16.18 -3.63
CA PRO A 288 -27.61 -17.49 -3.07
C PRO A 288 -27.54 -18.66 -4.08
N ARG A 289 -27.21 -18.41 -5.35
CA ARG A 289 -27.20 -19.35 -6.47
C ARG A 289 -25.92 -19.36 -7.29
N ILE A 290 -24.95 -18.47 -7.06
CA ILE A 290 -23.69 -18.48 -7.81
C ILE A 290 -22.60 -19.16 -6.97
N THR A 291 -22.29 -20.39 -7.37
CA THR A 291 -21.14 -21.14 -6.86
C THR A 291 -20.25 -21.49 -8.04
N ALA A 292 -19.04 -20.94 -8.08
CA ALA A 292 -18.04 -21.33 -9.06
C ALA A 292 -17.28 -22.56 -8.54
N ARG A 293 -17.15 -23.58 -9.39
CA ARG A 293 -16.36 -24.78 -9.10
C ARG A 293 -15.18 -24.83 -10.05
N LEU A 294 -13.98 -24.68 -9.49
CA LEU A 294 -12.72 -24.66 -10.20
C LEU A 294 -12.04 -26.01 -9.98
N LEU A 295 -11.85 -26.80 -11.03
CA LEU A 295 -11.51 -28.22 -10.92
C LEU A 295 -10.00 -28.44 -10.80
N LEU A 296 -9.21 -27.61 -11.46
CA LEU A 296 -7.76 -27.68 -11.52
C LEU A 296 -7.12 -26.40 -10.96
N PRO A 297 -5.88 -26.46 -10.44
CA PRO A 297 -5.11 -25.26 -10.13
C PRO A 297 -4.89 -24.45 -11.41
N GLY A 298 -5.10 -23.13 -11.34
CA GLY A 298 -5.07 -22.24 -12.49
C GLY A 298 -6.40 -22.12 -13.24
N ASP A 299 -7.38 -23.00 -12.99
CA ASP A 299 -8.75 -22.77 -13.48
C ASP A 299 -9.25 -21.42 -12.97
N PHE A 300 -10.01 -20.74 -13.81
CA PHE A 300 -10.59 -19.46 -13.44
C PHE A 300 -12.07 -19.34 -13.78
N TYR A 301 -12.75 -18.48 -13.02
CA TYR A 301 -14.12 -18.06 -13.27
C TYR A 301 -14.15 -16.54 -13.45
N GLU A 302 -14.85 -16.06 -14.48
CA GLU A 302 -15.07 -14.64 -14.73
C GLU A 302 -16.49 -14.30 -14.29
N TYR A 303 -16.63 -13.38 -13.33
CA TYR A 303 -17.89 -12.85 -12.85
C TYR A 303 -18.03 -11.40 -13.31
N ASP A 304 -19.17 -11.07 -13.91
CA ASP A 304 -19.53 -9.70 -14.28
C ASP A 304 -20.41 -9.11 -13.17
N LEU A 305 -19.85 -8.17 -12.40
CA LEU A 305 -20.61 -7.43 -11.38
C LEU A 305 -21.27 -6.23 -12.05
N GLU A 306 -22.57 -6.32 -12.34
CA GLU A 306 -23.29 -5.33 -13.15
C GLU A 306 -23.62 -4.01 -12.42
N SER A 307 -23.53 -3.92 -11.08
CA SER A 307 -23.89 -2.70 -10.32
C SER A 307 -23.16 -2.51 -8.98
N VAL A 308 -23.40 -1.37 -8.33
CA VAL A 308 -22.84 -0.86 -7.05
C VAL A 308 -23.16 -1.71 -5.80
N GLU A 309 -23.55 -2.96 -5.96
CA GLU A 309 -23.81 -3.87 -4.84
C GLU A 309 -22.47 -4.40 -4.30
N TYR A 310 -22.36 -4.40 -2.97
CA TYR A 310 -21.25 -5.04 -2.28
C TYR A 310 -21.50 -6.54 -2.24
N VAL A 311 -20.53 -7.33 -2.69
CA VAL A 311 -20.69 -8.79 -2.77
C VAL A 311 -19.66 -9.45 -1.87
N PHE A 312 -20.14 -10.13 -0.83
CA PHE A 312 -19.27 -10.99 -0.03
C PHE A 312 -18.91 -12.24 -0.83
N VAL A 313 -17.63 -12.59 -0.79
CA VAL A 313 -17.09 -13.78 -1.43
C VAL A 313 -16.36 -14.59 -0.38
N GLU A 314 -16.67 -15.87 -0.34
CA GLU A 314 -15.94 -16.84 0.47
C GLU A 314 -15.56 -18.05 -0.38
N SER A 315 -14.35 -18.56 -0.16
CA SER A 315 -13.84 -19.76 -0.83
C SER A 315 -13.32 -20.77 0.18
N ASP A 316 -13.45 -22.06 -0.15
CA ASP A 316 -12.95 -23.14 0.71
C ASP A 316 -11.41 -23.26 0.72
N LYS A 317 -10.76 -22.69 -0.30
CA LYS A 317 -9.31 -22.68 -0.50
C LYS A 317 -8.83 -21.34 -1.02
N PRO A 318 -7.56 -20.96 -0.82
CA PRO A 318 -7.05 -19.67 -1.27
C PRO A 318 -7.26 -19.42 -2.76
N VAL A 319 -7.73 -18.22 -3.11
CA VAL A 319 -7.94 -17.78 -4.50
C VAL A 319 -7.29 -16.43 -4.72
N MET A 320 -6.81 -16.20 -5.95
CA MET A 320 -6.47 -14.86 -6.40
C MET A 320 -7.71 -14.25 -7.05
N ILE A 321 -8.11 -13.06 -6.65
CA ILE A 321 -9.18 -12.31 -7.30
C ILE A 321 -8.58 -11.08 -7.97
N VAL A 322 -8.86 -10.91 -9.25
CA VAL A 322 -8.42 -9.75 -10.04
C VAL A 322 -9.64 -8.97 -10.49
N GLN A 323 -9.72 -7.70 -10.12
CA GLN A 323 -10.66 -6.73 -10.66
C GLN A 323 -10.14 -6.20 -11.99
N ILE A 324 -11.00 -6.14 -13.01
CA ILE A 324 -10.72 -5.59 -14.32
C ILE A 324 -11.82 -4.60 -14.67
N THR A 325 -11.47 -3.31 -14.72
CA THR A 325 -12.46 -2.26 -14.95
C THR A 325 -12.83 -2.18 -16.44
N LYS A 326 -14.08 -1.80 -16.72
CA LYS A 326 -14.59 -1.71 -18.10
C LYS A 326 -14.20 -0.38 -18.73
N SER A 327 -13.85 -0.38 -20.02
CA SER A 327 -13.50 0.84 -20.76
C SER A 327 -14.69 1.79 -20.89
N ALA A 328 -14.44 3.10 -20.87
CA ALA A 328 -15.46 4.10 -21.21
C ALA A 328 -15.91 4.02 -22.67
N SER A 329 -17.10 4.59 -22.93
CA SER A 329 -17.78 4.60 -24.24
C SER A 329 -18.26 3.23 -24.74
N VAL A 330 -18.55 2.28 -23.84
CA VAL A 330 -19.34 1.09 -24.21
C VAL A 330 -20.69 1.60 -24.74
N PRO A 331 -21.11 1.31 -26.00
CA PRO A 331 -22.32 1.87 -26.61
C PRO A 331 -23.66 1.61 -25.88
N ARG A 332 -23.63 0.85 -24.77
CA ARG A 332 -24.78 0.49 -23.92
C ARG A 332 -24.73 1.10 -22.51
N LEU A 333 -23.62 1.72 -22.09
CA LEU A 333 -23.43 2.27 -20.75
C LEU A 333 -23.37 3.80 -20.86
N ARG A 334 -24.21 4.51 -20.08
CA ARG A 334 -24.41 5.96 -20.24
C ARG A 334 -23.44 6.80 -19.41
N ASN A 335 -22.81 6.21 -18.40
CA ASN A 335 -21.91 6.88 -17.46
C ASN A 335 -20.69 5.99 -17.11
N THR A 336 -19.90 5.61 -18.11
CA THR A 336 -18.59 4.97 -17.90
C THR A 336 -17.49 5.96 -18.28
N THR A 337 -16.58 6.23 -17.36
CA THR A 337 -15.40 7.08 -17.53
C THR A 337 -14.14 6.26 -17.29
N GLY A 338 -13.02 6.68 -17.89
CA GLY A 338 -11.74 5.98 -17.78
C GLY A 338 -11.49 4.90 -18.84
N ASP A 339 -10.22 4.55 -19.02
CA ASP A 339 -9.76 3.35 -19.69
C ASP A 339 -9.83 2.14 -18.72
N PRO A 340 -9.55 0.91 -19.18
CA PRO A 340 -9.56 -0.22 -18.26
C PRO A 340 -8.30 -0.21 -17.40
N SER A 341 -8.43 -0.69 -16.16
CA SER A 341 -7.33 -0.98 -15.24
C SER A 341 -7.46 -2.39 -14.67
N MET A 342 -6.39 -2.90 -14.07
CA MET A 342 -6.36 -4.20 -13.41
C MET A 342 -5.80 -4.05 -12.01
N ALA A 343 -6.47 -4.67 -11.03
CA ALA A 343 -5.99 -4.72 -9.65
C ALA A 343 -6.18 -6.12 -9.08
N VAL A 344 -5.15 -6.70 -8.46
CA VAL A 344 -5.29 -7.86 -7.59
C VAL A 344 -5.95 -7.38 -6.31
N LEU A 345 -7.06 -8.00 -5.90
CA LEU A 345 -7.72 -7.62 -4.66
C LEU A 345 -6.96 -8.13 -3.44
N ALA A 346 -6.95 -7.30 -2.39
CA ALA A 346 -6.57 -7.73 -1.06
C ALA A 346 -7.66 -8.64 -0.47
N PRO A 347 -7.33 -9.83 0.05
CA PRO A 347 -8.25 -10.56 0.90
C PRO A 347 -8.54 -9.79 2.20
N LEU A 348 -9.71 -10.01 2.80
CA LEU A 348 -10.09 -9.36 4.06
C LEU A 348 -9.13 -9.72 5.19
N GLU A 349 -8.58 -10.93 5.15
CA GLU A 349 -7.53 -11.40 6.07
C GLU A 349 -6.23 -10.57 5.99
N GLN A 350 -6.12 -9.69 4.99
CA GLN A 350 -4.99 -8.77 4.84
C GLN A 350 -5.33 -7.31 5.15
N GLY A 351 -6.47 -7.05 5.79
CA GLY A 351 -6.76 -5.73 6.35
C GLY A 351 -5.65 -5.25 7.28
N GLU A 352 -5.49 -3.93 7.32
CA GLU A 352 -4.57 -3.23 8.21
C GLU A 352 -5.34 -2.12 8.90
N ASN A 353 -4.80 -1.62 9.99
CA ASN A 353 -5.36 -0.48 10.72
C ASN A 353 -4.76 0.86 10.28
N PHE A 354 -3.80 0.85 9.34
CA PHE A 354 -3.15 2.05 8.83
C PHE A 354 -2.65 1.85 7.39
N TYR A 355 -2.77 2.92 6.59
CA TYR A 355 -2.35 2.97 5.20
C TYR A 355 -1.76 4.32 4.82
N VAL A 356 -0.84 4.30 3.86
CA VAL A 356 -0.36 5.49 3.16
C VAL A 356 -0.65 5.35 1.68
N PHE A 357 -1.09 6.44 1.07
CA PHE A 357 -1.33 6.52 -0.37
C PHE A 357 -0.69 7.77 -0.95
N SER A 358 -0.03 7.63 -2.11
CA SER A 358 0.49 8.78 -2.86
C SER A 358 -0.46 9.14 -4.00
N HIS A 359 -1.06 10.32 -3.91
CA HIS A 359 -1.57 10.98 -5.10
C HIS A 359 -0.44 11.84 -5.67
N SER A 360 -0.04 11.60 -6.92
CA SER A 360 1.18 12.19 -7.48
C SER A 360 1.03 12.66 -8.93
N LEU A 361 -0.14 12.41 -9.53
CA LEU A 361 -0.42 12.69 -10.92
C LEU A 361 -1.27 13.96 -11.04
N ALA A 362 -1.69 14.28 -12.25
CA ALA A 362 -2.50 15.45 -12.49
C ALA A 362 -3.82 15.37 -11.68
N ILE A 363 -4.51 16.50 -11.57
CA ILE A 363 -5.82 16.65 -10.93
C ILE A 363 -6.79 15.53 -11.38
N GLU A 364 -7.07 14.55 -10.51
CA GLU A 364 -7.94 13.39 -10.75
C GLU A 364 -8.95 13.24 -9.60
N ASP A 365 -10.07 12.56 -9.89
CA ASP A 365 -10.99 12.11 -8.86
C ASP A 365 -10.43 10.86 -8.19
N VAL A 366 -10.29 10.90 -6.87
CA VAL A 366 -9.79 9.78 -6.08
C VAL A 366 -10.92 9.21 -5.23
N TYR A 367 -11.20 7.92 -5.41
CA TYR A 367 -12.20 7.19 -4.66
C TYR A 367 -11.51 6.21 -3.73
N PHE A 368 -11.74 6.36 -2.42
CA PHE A 368 -11.35 5.35 -1.44
C PHE A 368 -12.59 4.54 -1.08
N THR A 369 -12.55 3.25 -1.36
CA THR A 369 -13.57 2.28 -0.95
C THR A 369 -13.05 1.55 0.29
N PHE A 370 -13.86 1.55 1.34
CA PHE A 370 -13.56 0.96 2.63
C PHE A 370 -14.44 -0.26 2.85
N VAL A 371 -13.88 -1.29 3.48
CA VAL A 371 -14.59 -2.46 3.99
C VAL A 371 -14.10 -2.71 5.41
N VAL A 372 -15.02 -2.83 6.36
CA VAL A 372 -14.71 -2.94 7.80
C VAL A 372 -15.87 -3.63 8.52
N GLU A 373 -15.61 -4.21 9.69
CA GLU A 373 -16.67 -4.72 10.57
C GLU A 373 -17.68 -3.63 10.92
N SER A 374 -18.96 -4.01 10.99
CA SER A 374 -20.06 -3.06 11.19
C SER A 374 -19.91 -2.19 12.46
N SER A 375 -19.28 -2.74 13.51
CA SER A 375 -19.03 -2.05 14.78
C SER A 375 -17.84 -1.09 14.76
N ALA A 376 -16.95 -1.20 13.77
CA ALA A 376 -15.68 -0.47 13.70
C ALA A 376 -15.67 0.67 12.65
N ASN A 377 -16.78 0.89 11.96
CA ASN A 377 -16.82 1.84 10.83
C ASN A 377 -16.62 3.32 11.21
N ASP A 378 -16.98 3.71 12.44
CA ASP A 378 -16.88 5.08 12.93
C ASP A 378 -15.43 5.49 13.30
N GLY A 379 -14.51 4.54 13.47
CA GLY A 379 -13.14 4.80 13.91
C GLY A 379 -12.15 5.14 12.79
N ILE A 380 -12.53 4.96 11.51
CA ILE A 380 -11.63 5.23 10.38
C ILE A 380 -11.44 6.74 10.16
N ARG A 381 -10.21 7.15 9.92
CA ARG A 381 -9.78 8.52 9.64
C ARG A 381 -9.05 8.59 8.30
N LEU A 382 -9.34 9.62 7.52
CA LEU A 382 -8.58 10.01 6.34
C LEU A 382 -7.99 11.40 6.61
N ASN A 383 -6.66 11.53 6.60
CA ASN A 383 -5.95 12.76 6.97
C ASN A 383 -6.42 13.36 8.31
N ASN A 384 -6.67 12.51 9.30
CA ASN A 384 -7.19 12.82 10.64
C ASN A 384 -8.63 13.35 10.69
N LEU A 385 -9.37 13.37 9.59
CA LEU A 385 -10.79 13.68 9.57
C LEU A 385 -11.62 12.40 9.52
N THR A 386 -12.81 12.43 10.07
CA THR A 386 -13.74 11.30 10.01
C THR A 386 -14.21 11.08 8.57
N LEU A 387 -14.52 9.84 8.20
CA LEU A 387 -15.08 9.57 6.86
C LEU A 387 -16.45 10.23 6.65
N SER A 388 -17.18 10.53 7.73
CA SER A 388 -18.46 11.26 7.69
C SER A 388 -18.31 12.69 7.17
N GLU A 389 -17.17 13.35 7.46
CA GLU A 389 -16.86 14.69 6.97
C GLU A 389 -16.59 14.71 5.46
N TYR A 390 -16.15 13.57 4.91
CA TYR A 390 -16.03 13.34 3.47
C TYR A 390 -17.33 12.81 2.84
N GLY A 391 -18.40 12.68 3.62
CA GLY A 391 -19.72 12.29 3.11
C GLY A 391 -19.88 10.80 2.81
N ILE A 392 -19.10 9.92 3.47
CA ILE A 392 -19.27 8.48 3.30
C ILE A 392 -20.70 8.04 3.63
N VAL A 393 -21.22 7.09 2.86
CA VAL A 393 -22.46 6.39 3.17
C VAL A 393 -22.16 4.90 3.29
N TRP A 394 -22.19 4.40 4.52
CA TRP A 394 -22.02 2.98 4.80
C TRP A 394 -23.25 2.18 4.38
N ARG A 395 -23.02 1.02 3.78
CA ARG A 395 -24.05 0.02 3.52
C ARG A 395 -23.58 -1.33 4.03
N ALA A 396 -24.51 -2.11 4.56
CA ALA A 396 -24.22 -3.49 4.93
C ALA A 396 -23.81 -4.30 3.70
N VAL A 397 -22.83 -5.17 3.87
CA VAL A 397 -22.46 -6.20 2.90
C VAL A 397 -23.33 -7.42 3.19
N PRO A 398 -24.25 -7.81 2.29
CA PRO A 398 -25.08 -8.99 2.49
C PRO A 398 -24.22 -10.24 2.74
N GLY A 399 -24.60 -11.06 3.72
CA GLY A 399 -23.92 -12.32 4.02
C GLY A 399 -22.80 -12.23 5.07
N ALA A 400 -22.33 -11.03 5.41
CA ALA A 400 -21.26 -10.82 6.38
C ALA A 400 -21.60 -9.70 7.38
N ASP A 401 -20.96 -9.71 8.57
CA ASP A 401 -21.03 -8.59 9.53
C ASP A 401 -20.05 -7.48 9.15
N LEU A 402 -20.18 -7.00 7.92
CA LEU A 402 -19.31 -6.00 7.33
C LEU A 402 -20.16 -4.85 6.79
N VAL A 403 -19.58 -3.66 6.81
CA VAL A 403 -20.07 -2.51 6.07
C VAL A 403 -19.03 -2.08 5.05
N ALA A 404 -19.51 -1.58 3.93
CA ALA A 404 -18.69 -0.98 2.90
C ALA A 404 -19.25 0.38 2.49
N GLY A 405 -18.35 1.26 2.08
CA GLY A 405 -18.65 2.64 1.72
C GLY A 405 -17.49 3.24 0.96
N TYR A 406 -17.73 4.30 0.20
CA TYR A 406 -16.65 5.04 -0.45
C TYR A 406 -16.73 6.53 -0.15
N VAL A 407 -15.57 7.19 -0.18
CA VAL A 407 -15.45 8.65 -0.23
C VAL A 407 -14.82 9.04 -1.55
N MET A 408 -15.23 10.19 -2.08
CA MET A 408 -14.66 10.77 -3.29
C MET A 408 -13.98 12.09 -2.93
N LEU A 409 -12.72 12.24 -3.33
CA LEU A 409 -12.02 13.51 -3.29
C LEU A 409 -11.90 14.04 -4.71
N HIS A 410 -12.49 15.21 -4.97
CA HIS A 410 -12.46 15.85 -6.28
C HIS A 410 -11.17 16.64 -6.48
N ASP A 411 -10.63 16.58 -7.68
CA ASP A 411 -9.53 17.44 -8.15
C ASP A 411 -8.33 17.50 -7.17
N VAL A 412 -7.91 16.34 -6.67
CA VAL A 412 -6.85 16.26 -5.66
C VAL A 412 -5.53 16.76 -6.24
N THR A 413 -4.80 17.58 -5.49
CA THR A 413 -3.41 17.94 -5.84
C THR A 413 -2.44 16.91 -5.31
N PRO A 414 -1.28 16.69 -5.97
CA PRO A 414 -0.27 15.74 -5.49
C PRO A 414 0.04 15.88 -3.99
N GLN A 415 -0.24 14.83 -3.22
CA GLN A 415 -0.01 14.76 -1.78
C GLN A 415 0.05 13.32 -1.29
N MET A 416 0.70 13.12 -0.15
CA MET A 416 0.57 11.90 0.63
C MET A 416 -0.72 11.96 1.45
N MET A 417 -1.51 10.89 1.42
CA MET A 417 -2.67 10.70 2.29
C MET A 417 -2.40 9.60 3.30
N LYS A 418 -2.97 9.76 4.49
CA LYS A 418 -2.87 8.78 5.58
C LYS A 418 -4.26 8.31 5.97
N LEU A 419 -4.44 7.01 6.07
CA LEU A 419 -5.65 6.40 6.59
C LEU A 419 -5.30 5.61 7.84
N HIS A 420 -6.12 5.68 8.87
CA HIS A 420 -5.93 4.89 10.08
C HIS A 420 -7.24 4.65 10.82
N HIS A 421 -7.27 3.64 11.68
CA HIS A 421 -8.36 3.42 12.62
C HIS A 421 -7.97 3.89 14.02
N GLU A 422 -8.83 4.65 14.71
CA GLU A 422 -8.48 5.23 16.02
C GLU A 422 -8.32 4.21 17.14
N ALA A 423 -9.09 3.12 17.12
CA ALA A 423 -9.04 2.03 18.09
C ALA A 423 -8.37 0.76 17.53
N GLY A 424 -7.42 0.91 16.59
CA GLY A 424 -6.61 -0.21 16.10
C GLY A 424 -7.31 -1.26 15.22
N HIS A 425 -8.64 -1.23 15.03
CA HIS A 425 -9.33 -2.19 14.16
C HIS A 425 -8.81 -2.18 12.71
N VAL A 426 -8.71 -3.38 12.14
CA VAL A 426 -8.32 -3.56 10.73
C VAL A 426 -9.48 -3.26 9.79
N PHE A 427 -9.14 -2.72 8.62
CA PHE A 427 -10.07 -2.47 7.53
C PHE A 427 -9.35 -2.68 6.21
N ASN A 428 -10.07 -2.89 5.11
CA ASN A 428 -9.50 -2.94 3.77
C ASN A 428 -9.80 -1.64 3.03
N VAL A 429 -8.82 -1.19 2.24
CA VAL A 429 -8.96 -0.01 1.39
C VAL A 429 -8.62 -0.35 -0.05
N HIS A 430 -9.54 0.01 -0.95
CA HIS A 430 -9.36 -0.08 -2.39
C HIS A 430 -9.50 1.31 -3.00
N VAL A 431 -8.53 1.69 -3.84
CA VAL A 431 -8.47 3.01 -4.46
C VAL A 431 -8.77 2.91 -5.93
N ASN A 432 -9.68 3.77 -6.41
CA ASN A 432 -9.87 4.01 -7.83
C ASN A 432 -9.52 5.47 -8.12
N LEU A 433 -8.77 5.72 -9.19
CA LEU A 433 -8.56 7.06 -9.73
C LEU A 433 -9.24 7.16 -11.07
N LYS A 434 -9.88 8.29 -11.36
CA LYS A 434 -10.58 8.50 -12.63
C LYS A 434 -10.42 9.93 -13.12
N ARG A 435 -10.16 10.08 -14.42
CA ARG A 435 -10.26 11.36 -15.14
C ARG A 435 -10.36 11.15 -16.64
N ASN A 436 -11.42 11.67 -17.27
CA ASN A 436 -11.62 11.57 -18.73
C ASN A 436 -11.50 10.11 -19.23
N CYS A 437 -10.44 9.80 -19.97
CA CYS A 437 -10.11 8.49 -20.51
C CYS A 437 -9.05 7.75 -19.69
N GLU A 438 -8.67 8.23 -18.51
CA GLU A 438 -7.69 7.59 -17.64
C GLU A 438 -8.43 7.06 -16.40
N ALA A 439 -8.20 5.80 -16.04
CA ALA A 439 -8.62 5.22 -14.79
C ALA A 439 -7.62 4.19 -14.30
N ARG A 440 -7.49 4.12 -12.99
CA ARG A 440 -6.57 3.19 -12.34
C ARG A 440 -7.19 2.61 -11.08
N SER A 441 -6.73 1.43 -10.70
CA SER A 441 -7.26 0.70 -9.56
C SER A 441 -6.14 0.01 -8.80
N MET A 442 -6.15 0.06 -7.47
CA MET A 442 -5.27 -0.75 -6.63
C MET A 442 -5.89 -0.95 -5.23
N PRO A 443 -5.63 -2.07 -4.55
CA PRO A 443 -5.70 -2.07 -3.09
C PRO A 443 -4.50 -1.31 -2.49
N LEU A 444 -4.64 -0.79 -1.26
CA LEU A 444 -3.51 -0.14 -0.57
C LEU A 444 -2.55 -1.12 0.12
N THR A 445 -2.92 -2.39 0.23
CA THR A 445 -2.04 -3.47 0.68
C THR A 445 -2.48 -4.76 0.02
N TYR A 446 -1.54 -5.63 -0.36
CA TYR A 446 -1.82 -7.03 -0.68
C TYR A 446 -0.52 -7.82 -0.76
N GLY A 447 -0.65 -9.14 -0.75
CA GLY A 447 0.48 -10.05 -0.98
C GLY A 447 1.38 -10.21 0.23
N LYS A 448 0.91 -9.87 1.44
CA LYS A 448 1.55 -10.29 2.69
C LYS A 448 1.23 -11.75 3.00
N PRO A 449 2.13 -12.49 3.67
CA PRO A 449 1.77 -13.79 4.24
C PRO A 449 0.53 -13.64 5.11
N MET A 450 -0.43 -14.54 4.97
CA MET A 450 -1.52 -14.59 5.94
C MET A 450 -0.90 -14.91 7.30
N THR A 451 -0.97 -13.96 8.23
CA THR A 451 -0.84 -14.28 9.65
C THR A 451 -1.93 -15.31 9.94
N VAL A 452 -1.59 -16.36 10.68
CA VAL A 452 -2.59 -17.35 11.10
C VAL A 452 -3.58 -16.58 11.97
N ASP A 453 -4.72 -16.25 11.38
CA ASP A 453 -5.81 -15.55 12.05
C ASP A 453 -6.12 -16.30 13.34
N SER A 454 -6.22 -15.54 14.44
CA SER A 454 -6.67 -15.95 15.77
C SER A 454 -8.07 -16.62 15.78
N ALA A 455 -8.70 -16.74 14.61
CA ALA A 455 -9.84 -17.59 14.31
C ALA A 455 -9.55 -19.12 14.29
N SER A 456 -8.40 -19.59 14.79
CA SER A 456 -8.26 -20.98 15.25
C SER A 456 -8.99 -21.17 16.60
N LEU A 457 -10.32 -21.20 16.48
CA LEU A 457 -11.29 -21.60 17.48
C LEU A 457 -10.83 -22.79 18.34
N ASN A 458 -10.89 -22.61 19.65
CA ASN A 458 -11.54 -23.54 20.59
C ASN A 458 -11.34 -25.05 20.32
N SER A 459 -10.11 -25.55 20.42
CA SER A 459 -9.89 -26.94 20.84
C SER A 459 -8.43 -27.19 21.22
N SER A 460 -8.20 -27.33 22.53
CA SER A 460 -7.13 -28.12 23.16
C SER A 460 -5.76 -28.20 22.45
N GLY A 461 -4.80 -27.42 22.95
CA GLY A 461 -3.43 -27.91 23.16
C GLY A 461 -2.40 -27.65 22.05
N THR A 462 -1.51 -26.70 22.35
CA THR A 462 -0.11 -26.59 21.89
C THR A 462 0.17 -26.39 20.40
N ALA A 463 0.17 -25.12 19.98
CA ALA A 463 1.02 -24.61 18.90
C ALA A 463 1.20 -23.08 19.04
N ARG A 464 1.88 -22.64 20.11
CA ARG A 464 2.49 -21.29 20.15
C ARG A 464 3.86 -21.43 19.48
N ASP A 465 3.95 -21.03 18.21
CA ASP A 465 5.16 -20.50 17.59
C ASP A 465 4.84 -20.04 16.15
N ALA A 466 5.08 -18.74 15.89
CA ALA A 466 4.99 -17.97 14.63
C ALA A 466 3.68 -17.17 14.43
N ILE A 467 3.64 -15.82 14.42
CA ILE A 467 4.66 -14.75 14.53
C ILE A 467 3.97 -13.49 15.06
N CYS A 468 3.81 -13.37 16.37
CA CYS A 468 3.90 -12.07 17.02
C CYS A 468 5.03 -12.20 18.05
N GLN A 469 5.93 -11.23 18.07
CA GLN A 469 7.05 -11.22 19.00
C GLN A 469 6.76 -10.14 20.03
N ILE A 470 6.61 -10.56 21.29
CA ILE A 470 6.50 -9.61 22.40
C ILE A 470 7.71 -8.68 22.35
N THR A 471 7.47 -7.40 22.08
CA THR A 471 8.49 -6.36 21.94
C THR A 471 8.39 -5.38 23.09
N THR A 472 9.50 -4.74 23.47
CA THR A 472 9.46 -3.62 24.42
C THR A 472 8.59 -2.49 23.87
N GLN A 473 7.59 -2.06 24.66
CA GLN A 473 6.66 -0.99 24.29
C GLN A 473 7.37 0.31 23.90
N LEU A 474 6.89 0.95 22.83
CA LEU A 474 7.31 2.29 22.43
C LEU A 474 6.06 3.09 22.05
N LYS A 475 5.87 4.26 22.66
CA LYS A 475 4.63 5.04 22.48
C LYS A 475 4.32 5.33 21.01
N GLY A 476 3.15 4.91 20.54
CA GLY A 476 2.63 5.22 19.22
C GLY A 476 3.41 4.56 18.09
N ASP A 477 3.97 3.36 18.33
CA ASP A 477 4.81 2.66 17.37
C ASP A 477 4.03 1.72 16.42
N ASN A 478 2.71 1.61 16.64
CA ASN A 478 1.75 0.77 15.90
C ASN A 478 2.19 -0.70 15.85
N VAL A 479 2.86 -1.17 16.90
CA VAL A 479 3.24 -2.58 17.07
C VAL A 479 2.33 -3.19 18.11
N ASP A 480 1.85 -4.40 17.84
CA ASP A 480 1.20 -5.27 18.83
C ASP A 480 2.31 -5.83 19.72
N ASN A 481 2.55 -5.13 20.83
CA ASN A 481 3.71 -5.34 21.68
C ASN A 481 3.59 -6.57 22.56
N ASP A 482 2.38 -7.10 22.75
CA ASP A 482 2.07 -8.18 23.69
C ASP A 482 1.37 -9.40 23.05
N CYS A 483 1.00 -9.29 21.77
CA CYS A 483 0.43 -10.31 20.89
C CYS A 483 -1.03 -10.65 21.14
N ASP A 484 -1.83 -9.67 21.54
CA ASP A 484 -3.26 -9.82 21.79
C ASP A 484 -4.13 -9.53 20.54
N GLY A 485 -3.55 -8.88 19.52
CA GLY A 485 -4.20 -8.52 18.25
C GLY A 485 -4.55 -7.03 18.11
N HIS A 486 -4.18 -6.21 19.09
CA HIS A 486 -4.41 -4.78 19.14
C HIS A 486 -3.05 -4.02 19.17
N VAL A 487 -3.05 -2.72 18.85
CA VAL A 487 -1.83 -1.89 18.83
C VAL A 487 -2.14 -0.48 19.32
N ASP A 488 -1.18 0.15 20.02
CA ASP A 488 -1.26 1.56 20.44
C ASP A 488 -2.59 1.94 21.17
N GLU A 489 -3.13 1.07 22.01
CA GLU A 489 -4.43 1.24 22.68
C GLU A 489 -4.41 1.85 24.09
N GLU A 490 -3.32 1.73 24.86
CA GLU A 490 -3.30 2.19 26.25
C GLU A 490 -2.61 3.55 26.48
N SER A 491 -2.96 4.26 27.56
CA SER A 491 -2.46 5.61 27.84
C SER A 491 -1.23 5.64 28.78
N CYS A 492 -0.11 5.04 28.39
CA CYS A 492 1.10 4.91 29.24
C CYS A 492 1.75 6.24 29.73
N SER A 493 1.24 6.90 30.76
CA SER A 493 1.76 8.17 31.29
C SER A 493 2.76 7.93 32.44
N PRO A 494 3.75 8.82 32.70
CA PRO A 494 4.56 8.71 33.92
C PRO A 494 3.76 8.83 35.25
N ASP A 495 2.48 9.22 35.16
CA ASP A 495 1.54 9.34 36.29
C ASP A 495 0.49 8.18 36.29
N ASP A 496 0.73 7.07 35.59
CA ASP A 496 -0.25 5.97 35.44
C ASP A 496 -0.62 5.23 36.73
N ASP A 497 -1.87 4.77 36.82
CA ASP A 497 -2.44 4.07 37.97
C ASP A 497 -2.33 2.53 37.91
N MET A 498 -1.55 1.98 36.97
CA MET A 498 -1.34 0.54 36.76
C MET A 498 -2.67 -0.20 36.58
N THR A 499 -3.53 0.34 35.71
CA THR A 499 -4.84 -0.22 35.43
C THR A 499 -4.96 -0.62 33.96
N ASP A 500 -5.52 -1.81 33.76
CA ASP A 500 -6.09 -2.31 32.51
C ASP A 500 -7.25 -1.39 32.08
N ASP A 501 -6.97 -0.46 31.16
CA ASP A 501 -7.90 0.62 30.80
C ASP A 501 -9.01 0.19 29.83
N ASP A 502 -8.85 -0.95 29.14
CA ASP A 502 -9.81 -1.50 28.17
C ASP A 502 -10.38 -2.89 28.53
N GLY A 503 -9.85 -3.54 29.56
CA GLY A 503 -10.42 -4.69 30.23
C GLY A 503 -10.02 -6.05 29.63
N ASP A 504 -8.91 -6.11 28.90
CA ASP A 504 -8.44 -7.31 28.21
C ASP A 504 -7.63 -8.27 29.13
N GLY A 505 -7.19 -7.75 30.28
CA GLY A 505 -6.51 -8.48 31.35
C GLY A 505 -5.01 -8.26 31.43
N PHE A 506 -4.43 -7.42 30.59
CA PHE A 506 -3.03 -6.97 30.67
C PHE A 506 -2.97 -5.51 31.18
N ILE A 507 -1.77 -5.00 31.52
CA ILE A 507 -1.64 -3.69 32.20
C ILE A 507 -0.39 -2.96 31.67
N ASP A 508 -0.59 -1.73 31.20
CA ASP A 508 0.43 -0.77 30.73
C ASP A 508 1.23 -1.24 29.49
N GLU A 509 0.56 -1.86 28.50
CA GLU A 509 1.11 -2.26 27.19
C GLU A 509 0.60 -1.39 26.02
N ASP A 510 1.03 -1.69 24.79
CA ASP A 510 0.54 -1.05 23.55
C ASP A 510 0.30 0.45 23.65
N CYS A 511 1.33 1.17 24.12
CA CYS A 511 1.15 2.56 24.56
C CYS A 511 0.77 3.50 23.41
N ALA A 512 -0.46 3.98 23.39
CA ALA A 512 -0.93 5.04 22.52
C ALA A 512 -0.05 6.30 22.61
N ALA A 513 0.12 6.99 21.48
CA ALA A 513 0.77 8.30 21.47
C ALA A 513 0.01 9.30 22.38
N ASP A 514 0.75 10.04 23.21
CA ASP A 514 0.19 11.02 24.17
C ASP A 514 -0.88 11.93 23.53
N THR A 515 -2.11 11.87 24.03
CA THR A 515 -3.19 12.78 23.61
C THR A 515 -3.26 13.99 24.55
N PHE A 516 -2.72 15.13 24.10
CA PHE A 516 -2.86 16.38 24.84
C PHE A 516 -4.21 17.05 24.53
N ARG A 517 -4.97 17.40 25.58
CA ARG A 517 -6.18 18.21 25.49
C ARG A 517 -5.82 19.69 25.59
N TRP A 518 -6.11 20.46 24.54
CA TRP A 518 -5.97 21.93 24.55
C TRP A 518 -7.33 22.60 24.68
N ASN A 519 -7.47 23.53 25.63
CA ASN A 519 -8.64 24.39 25.73
C ASN A 519 -8.36 25.72 25.03
N VAL A 520 -9.15 26.05 24.02
CA VAL A 520 -9.15 27.35 23.34
C VAL A 520 -10.02 28.31 24.13
N TYR A 521 -9.47 29.47 24.46
CA TYR A 521 -10.17 30.50 25.23
C TYR A 521 -10.54 31.70 24.34
N ARG A 522 -11.75 32.24 24.53
CA ARG A 522 -12.16 33.53 23.95
C ARG A 522 -12.33 34.56 25.05
N PRO A 523 -11.85 35.80 24.86
CA PRO A 523 -12.13 36.88 25.80
C PRO A 523 -13.63 37.24 25.73
N ARG A 524 -14.30 37.30 26.88
CA ARG A 524 -15.68 37.84 26.94
C ARG A 524 -15.72 39.36 26.92
N ASP A 525 -14.64 40.03 27.36
CA ASP A 525 -14.59 41.48 27.55
C ASP A 525 -13.13 41.97 27.56
N ALA A 526 -12.77 42.92 26.69
CA ALA A 526 -11.41 43.45 26.59
C ALA A 526 -10.96 44.24 27.84
N SER A 527 -11.87 44.48 28.80
CA SER A 527 -11.61 45.24 30.02
C SER A 527 -11.51 44.39 31.30
N LYS A 528 -11.86 43.10 31.24
CA LYS A 528 -11.83 42.20 32.41
C LYS A 528 -11.17 40.88 32.02
N LYS A 529 -10.11 40.51 32.73
CA LYS A 529 -9.30 39.28 32.56
C LYS A 529 -10.12 38.01 32.85
N LEU A 530 -11.15 37.74 32.06
CA LEU A 530 -11.98 36.56 32.12
C LEU A 530 -12.14 36.02 30.70
N ALA A 531 -11.75 34.77 30.52
CA ALA A 531 -11.90 34.05 29.26
C ALA A 531 -12.77 32.82 29.50
N GLU A 532 -13.52 32.41 28.48
CA GLU A 532 -14.32 31.19 28.51
C GLU A 532 -13.75 30.15 27.54
N VAL A 533 -13.89 28.88 27.88
CA VAL A 533 -13.52 27.77 26.99
C VAL A 533 -14.54 27.72 25.85
N VAL A 534 -14.05 27.84 24.62
CA VAL A 534 -14.88 27.87 23.40
C VAL A 534 -14.76 26.58 22.62
N GLN A 535 -13.64 25.88 22.75
CA GLN A 535 -13.37 24.65 22.04
C GLN A 535 -12.31 23.85 22.81
N THR A 536 -12.57 22.57 23.03
CA THR A 536 -11.56 21.61 23.47
C THR A 536 -11.10 20.88 22.21
N VAL A 537 -9.79 20.88 21.95
CA VAL A 537 -9.21 20.22 20.78
C VAL A 537 -8.26 19.14 21.27
N SER A 538 -8.49 17.91 20.81
CA SER A 538 -7.56 16.79 20.94
C SER A 538 -6.58 16.84 19.78
N VAL A 539 -5.28 16.93 20.07
CA VAL A 539 -4.24 16.96 19.02
C VAL A 539 -3.18 15.93 19.35
N LYS A 540 -2.91 15.00 18.43
CA LYS A 540 -1.77 14.06 18.51
C LYS A 540 -0.51 14.76 17.97
N SER A 541 0.29 15.44 18.80
CA SER A 541 1.66 15.82 18.42
C SER A 541 2.62 16.12 19.59
N HIS A 542 3.89 15.80 19.36
CA HIS A 542 5.04 16.06 20.24
C HIS A 542 5.52 17.53 20.12
N GLY A 543 5.19 18.40 21.07
CA GLY A 543 5.98 19.63 21.37
C GLY A 543 5.35 21.04 21.20
N ARG A 544 4.84 21.57 22.32
CA ARG A 544 4.94 22.94 22.91
C ARG A 544 4.69 24.23 22.06
N CYS A 545 3.54 24.85 22.39
CA CYS A 545 3.10 26.25 22.19
C CYS A 545 2.70 26.69 20.77
N VAL A 546 1.43 27.06 20.61
CA VAL A 546 0.85 27.68 19.40
C VAL A 546 0.80 29.21 19.57
N PHE A 547 1.19 29.95 18.52
CA PHE A 547 1.05 31.40 18.43
C PHE A 547 -0.06 31.75 17.44
N THR A 548 -0.83 32.81 17.72
CA THR A 548 -1.71 33.44 16.73
C THR A 548 -1.46 34.94 16.70
N CYS A 549 -1.28 35.49 15.50
CA CYS A 549 -1.17 36.93 15.26
C CYS A 549 -2.50 37.41 14.68
N VAL A 550 -3.23 38.24 15.42
CA VAL A 550 -4.36 38.99 14.87
C VAL A 550 -3.91 40.44 14.69
N GLN A 551 -3.62 40.80 13.44
CA GLN A 551 -3.30 42.14 12.94
C GLN A 551 -2.20 42.95 13.67
N GLN A 552 -1.08 43.03 12.96
CA GLN A 552 -0.06 44.08 12.86
C GLN A 552 0.59 44.77 14.07
N GLU A 553 0.24 44.64 15.35
CA GLU A 553 1.10 45.29 16.38
C GLU A 553 1.50 44.53 17.65
N HIS A 554 0.98 43.36 18.04
CA HIS A 554 1.50 42.67 19.24
C HIS A 554 1.45 41.13 19.16
N CYS A 555 2.60 40.46 19.37
CA CYS A 555 2.72 39.00 19.50
C CYS A 555 2.75 38.59 20.98
N TRP A 556 2.20 37.42 21.33
CA TRP A 556 2.21 36.86 22.69
C TRP A 556 2.60 35.37 22.68
N GLY A 557 3.41 34.92 23.64
CA GLY A 557 3.75 33.52 23.87
C GLY A 557 4.15 33.23 25.32
N VAL A 558 4.07 31.95 25.73
CA VAL A 558 4.43 31.45 27.08
C VAL A 558 5.35 30.23 26.89
N ASN A 559 6.35 30.02 27.76
CA ASN A 559 7.15 28.79 27.81
C ASN A 559 7.15 28.21 29.23
N PHE A 560 7.31 26.88 29.36
CA PHE A 560 7.45 26.16 30.63
C PHE A 560 8.71 25.28 30.62
N LEU A 561 9.49 25.34 31.70
CA LEU A 561 10.44 24.30 32.07
C LEU A 561 10.05 23.68 33.42
N PRO A 562 10.28 22.37 33.62
CA PRO A 562 10.02 21.70 34.86
C PRO A 562 11.23 21.86 35.79
N SER A 563 11.02 22.38 36.99
CA SER A 563 11.91 22.07 38.10
C SER A 563 11.17 22.29 39.41
N THR A 564 11.15 21.22 40.17
CA THR A 564 10.64 21.08 41.53
C THR A 564 11.11 22.21 42.45
N THR A 565 10.20 22.58 43.36
CA THR A 565 10.35 23.38 44.59
C THR A 565 10.07 24.89 44.52
N LEU A 566 9.15 25.30 45.42
CA LEU A 566 8.84 26.65 45.95
C LEU A 566 7.57 27.35 45.42
N THR A 567 6.46 27.03 46.11
CA THR A 567 5.50 27.91 46.81
C THR A 567 5.20 29.34 46.28
N SER A 568 3.90 29.54 46.06
CA SER A 568 3.07 30.77 46.09
C SER A 568 3.22 31.81 44.97
N ASP A 569 2.20 31.79 44.09
CA ASP A 569 1.61 32.87 43.24
C ASP A 569 1.73 32.62 41.71
N PRO A 570 0.62 32.37 40.99
CA PRO A 570 0.63 32.17 39.54
C PRO A 570 0.31 33.50 38.83
N ASN A 571 1.32 34.30 38.49
CA ASN A 571 1.14 35.46 37.63
C ASN A 571 2.04 35.37 36.39
N CYS A 572 1.42 35.44 35.21
CA CYS A 572 2.10 35.62 33.93
C CYS A 572 2.64 37.06 33.84
N GLU A 573 3.92 37.28 33.56
CA GLU A 573 4.45 38.61 33.22
C GLU A 573 4.57 38.82 31.71
N LEU A 574 4.24 40.05 31.28
CA LEU A 574 4.31 40.54 29.90
C LEU A 574 5.76 40.80 29.48
N LEU A 575 6.15 40.39 28.27
CA LEU A 575 7.32 40.95 27.59
C LEU A 575 6.89 41.64 26.30
N SER A 576 7.08 42.96 26.21
CA SER A 576 6.95 43.72 24.97
C SER A 576 8.29 43.83 24.25
N GLY A 577 8.33 43.61 22.94
CA GLY A 577 9.50 43.92 22.11
C GLY A 577 9.17 43.93 20.62
N SER A 578 9.73 44.90 19.89
CA SER A 578 9.59 45.06 18.44
C SER A 578 10.94 44.82 17.76
N GLY A 579 11.09 43.74 16.98
CA GLY A 579 12.26 43.52 16.12
C GLY A 579 12.65 42.05 15.90
N LEU A 580 13.37 41.78 14.80
CA LEU A 580 13.93 40.47 14.46
C LEU A 580 15.31 40.28 15.13
N GLY A 581 15.54 39.12 15.74
CA GLY A 581 16.82 38.73 16.35
C GLY A 581 16.95 37.21 16.50
N LEU A 582 18.16 36.75 16.82
CA LEU A 582 18.48 35.34 17.02
C LEU A 582 18.65 35.04 18.52
N VAL A 583 18.34 33.81 18.92
CA VAL A 583 18.43 33.33 20.31
C VAL A 583 19.34 32.11 20.39
N ASP A 584 20.18 32.05 21.42
CA ASP A 584 21.08 30.93 21.72
C ASP A 584 20.40 29.92 22.66
N ASP A 585 20.30 28.66 22.23
CA ASP A 585 19.54 27.60 22.91
C ASP A 585 20.23 27.04 24.17
N SER A 586 21.47 27.42 24.44
CA SER A 586 22.20 26.96 25.62
C SER A 586 21.94 27.81 26.88
N ASN A 587 21.45 29.04 26.72
CA ASN A 587 21.28 30.00 27.82
C ASN A 587 20.25 31.12 27.54
N TRP A 588 19.55 31.05 26.41
CA TRP A 588 18.36 31.84 26.03
C TRP A 588 18.49 33.35 26.25
N ARG A 589 19.56 33.94 25.69
CA ARG A 589 19.68 35.39 25.51
C ARG A 589 19.30 35.81 24.09
N PHE A 590 18.48 36.85 23.98
CA PHE A 590 18.14 37.49 22.71
C PHE A 590 19.22 38.50 22.28
N TYR A 591 19.67 38.40 21.03
CA TYR A 591 20.57 39.38 20.41
C TYR A 591 19.83 40.14 19.31
N GLU A 592 19.73 41.46 19.47
CA GLU A 592 19.14 42.34 18.46
C GLU A 592 20.08 42.45 17.24
N ALA A 593 19.59 42.12 16.05
CA ALA A 593 20.39 42.20 14.82
C ALA A 593 20.67 43.66 14.45
N ARG A 594 21.85 44.18 14.82
CA ARG A 594 22.27 45.54 14.39
C ARG A 594 22.89 45.48 13.00
N ASN A 595 22.23 46.13 12.05
CA ASN A 595 22.72 46.47 10.71
C ASN A 595 24.21 46.88 10.71
N ARG A 596 25.03 46.13 9.96
CA ARG A 596 26.19 46.67 9.24
C ARG A 596 26.22 46.07 7.83
N ILE A 597 25.88 46.95 6.88
CA ILE A 597 26.20 47.04 5.45
C ILE A 597 26.67 45.76 4.76
#